data_AF-A0A672GQ94-F1
#
_entry.id   AF-A0A672GQ94-F1
#
_cell.length_a   1.000
_cell.length_b   1.000
_cell.length_c   1.000
_cell.angle_alpha   90.00
_cell.angle_beta   90.00
_cell.angle_gamma   90.00
#
_symmetry.space_group_name_H-M   'P 1'
#
loop_
_entity.id
_entity.type
_entity.pdbx_description
1 polymer ?
#
loop_
_entity_poly.entity_id
_entity_poly.type
_entity_poly.pdbx_seq_one_letter_code
_entity_poly.pdbx_strand_id
1 'polypeptide(L)'
;MREVRTMLFWRAVAAEFVGMLLFIFAGLSTIVGGGQPGTALELKVSLAFALAIATLAQSLGHVSGAHLNPAVTLGLMFSCQISAVRCVCYILAQMVGAVTASVIVNSYKPGEALGVNQLNVGVGAGFIIEFFATLQLVLCVIAVTDQRRSDVRGSAPLAIGLSVGLGHFAAISFTGCGINPARSFGPALIQGKMKDHWVYWLAPLCGGMAASLIYDFMIFPQARNLRSRASVLLNGGNLFCVTIKSTPAAD
;
A
#
# COMPACT_ATOMS: atom_id res chain seq x y z
N MET A 1 -7.84 -3.83 -24.97
CA MET A 1 -7.31 -4.48 -23.76
C MET A 1 -8.25 -5.61 -23.34
N ARG A 2 -7.80 -6.86 -23.38
CA ARG A 2 -8.65 -8.05 -23.13
C ARG A 2 -8.97 -8.25 -21.63
N GLU A 3 -8.08 -7.81 -20.76
CA GLU A 3 -8.16 -8.01 -19.30
C GLU A 3 -9.41 -7.39 -18.66
N VAL A 4 -9.75 -6.15 -19.02
CA VAL A 4 -10.91 -5.40 -18.47
C VAL A 4 -12.27 -6.03 -18.80
N ARG A 5 -12.32 -6.97 -19.74
CA ARG A 5 -13.55 -7.68 -20.12
C ARG A 5 -13.82 -8.90 -19.23
N THR A 6 -12.90 -9.23 -18.32
CA THR A 6 -13.01 -10.43 -17.48
C THR A 6 -13.64 -10.10 -16.13
N MET A 7 -14.44 -11.03 -15.59
CA MET A 7 -14.99 -10.90 -14.23
C MET A 7 -13.90 -10.93 -13.16
N LEU A 8 -12.81 -11.65 -13.40
CA LEU A 8 -11.66 -11.71 -12.48
C LEU A 8 -11.03 -10.33 -12.28
N PHE A 9 -10.91 -9.54 -13.34
CA PHE A 9 -10.42 -8.16 -13.25
C PHE A 9 -11.30 -7.31 -12.32
N TRP A 10 -12.61 -7.32 -12.52
CA TRP A 10 -13.53 -6.50 -11.72
C TRP A 10 -13.66 -6.99 -10.28
N ARG A 11 -13.58 -8.30 -10.03
CA ARG A 11 -13.47 -8.86 -8.66
C ARG A 11 -12.21 -8.36 -7.95
N ALA A 12 -11.10 -8.29 -8.66
CA ALA A 12 -9.85 -7.78 -8.11
C ALA A 12 -9.91 -6.27 -7.80
N VAL A 13 -10.50 -5.46 -8.70
CA VAL A 13 -10.76 -4.03 -8.44
C VAL A 13 -11.69 -3.83 -7.24
N ALA A 14 -12.75 -4.63 -7.12
CA ALA A 14 -13.64 -4.60 -5.96
C ALA A 14 -12.94 -5.01 -4.66
N ALA A 15 -12.05 -6.00 -4.71
CA ALA A 15 -11.25 -6.42 -3.57
C ALA A 15 -10.28 -5.31 -3.10
N GLU A 16 -9.68 -4.54 -4.02
CA GLU A 16 -8.86 -3.36 -3.66
C GLU A 16 -9.70 -2.26 -2.99
N PHE A 17 -10.92 -2.01 -3.48
CA PHE A 17 -11.84 -1.07 -2.83
C PHE A 17 -12.21 -1.52 -1.42
N VAL A 18 -12.67 -2.77 -1.25
CA VAL A 18 -13.09 -3.32 0.05
C VAL A 18 -11.91 -3.39 1.01
N GLY A 19 -10.76 -3.87 0.55
CA GLY A 19 -9.55 -3.93 1.35
C GLY A 19 -9.10 -2.56 1.82
N MET A 20 -9.13 -1.55 0.93
CA MET A 20 -8.72 -0.19 1.30
C MET A 20 -9.71 0.46 2.25
N LEU A 21 -11.01 0.22 2.08
CA LEU A 21 -12.04 0.65 3.03
C LEU A 21 -11.77 0.08 4.41
N LEU A 22 -11.59 -1.24 4.53
CA LEU A 22 -11.36 -1.90 5.83
C LEU A 22 -10.03 -1.47 6.46
N PHE A 23 -8.99 -1.32 5.66
CA PHE A 23 -7.67 -0.86 6.10
C PHE A 23 -7.76 0.53 6.74
N ILE A 24 -8.37 1.49 6.05
CA ILE A 24 -8.51 2.86 6.54
C ILE A 24 -9.50 2.91 7.70
N PHE A 25 -10.61 2.18 7.63
CA PHE A 25 -11.55 2.08 8.76
C PHE A 25 -10.85 1.63 10.04
N ALA A 26 -10.06 0.55 10.00
CA ALA A 26 -9.33 0.05 11.17
C ALA A 26 -8.29 1.05 11.68
N GLY A 27 -7.51 1.64 10.77
CA GLY A 27 -6.48 2.63 11.11
C GLY A 27 -7.06 3.87 11.77
N LEU A 28 -8.04 4.52 11.11
CA LEU A 28 -8.63 5.76 11.63
C LEU A 28 -9.47 5.52 12.90
N SER A 29 -10.17 4.39 12.99
CA SER A 29 -10.88 4.02 14.24
C SER A 29 -9.93 3.86 15.42
N THR A 30 -8.72 3.34 15.17
CA THR A 30 -7.70 3.20 16.22
C THR A 30 -7.21 4.56 16.70
N ILE A 31 -7.03 5.51 15.79
CA ILE A 31 -6.62 6.90 16.07
C ILE A 31 -7.71 7.61 16.88
N VAL A 32 -8.95 7.60 16.38
CA VAL A 32 -10.07 8.33 16.97
C VAL A 32 -10.58 7.69 18.27
N GLY A 33 -10.43 6.37 18.41
CA GLY A 33 -10.74 5.64 19.65
C GLY A 33 -9.61 5.64 20.69
N GLY A 34 -8.53 6.40 20.49
CA GLY A 34 -7.31 6.38 21.30
C GLY A 34 -7.30 7.34 22.49
N GLY A 35 -6.64 6.93 23.58
CA GLY A 35 -6.46 7.68 24.84
C GLY A 35 -5.32 8.71 24.80
N GLN A 36 -4.64 8.92 25.95
CA GLN A 36 -3.69 10.03 26.10
C GLN A 36 -2.60 10.07 25.01
N PRO A 37 -2.25 11.26 24.47
CA PRO A 37 -1.23 11.42 23.44
C PRO A 37 0.14 10.88 23.86
N GLY A 38 0.95 10.48 22.88
CA GLY A 38 2.35 10.10 23.08
C GLY A 38 2.69 8.70 22.53
N THR A 39 3.84 8.17 22.96
CA THR A 39 4.44 6.95 22.43
C THR A 39 3.52 5.72 22.49
N ALA A 40 2.67 5.62 23.51
CA ALA A 40 1.71 4.53 23.62
C ALA A 40 0.66 4.55 22.49
N LEU A 41 0.18 5.74 22.11
CA LEU A 41 -0.74 5.90 20.99
C LEU A 41 -0.02 5.60 19.67
N GLU A 42 1.20 6.09 19.50
CA GLU A 42 2.01 5.81 18.30
C GLU A 42 2.26 4.31 18.10
N LEU A 43 2.57 3.58 19.17
CA LEU A 43 2.73 2.12 19.15
C LEU A 43 1.41 1.42 18.77
N LYS A 44 0.30 1.81 19.39
CA LYS A 44 -1.04 1.25 19.10
C LYS A 44 -1.41 1.46 17.63
N VAL A 45 -1.20 2.67 17.10
CA VAL A 45 -1.48 3.01 15.70
C VAL A 45 -0.56 2.21 14.77
N SER A 46 0.74 2.18 15.04
CA SER A 46 1.72 1.43 14.23
C SER A 46 1.36 -0.05 14.11
N LEU A 47 0.99 -0.68 15.24
CA LEU A 47 0.55 -2.08 15.26
C LEU A 47 -0.79 -2.29 14.54
N ALA A 48 -1.75 -1.37 14.71
CA ALA A 48 -3.04 -1.48 14.03
C ALA A 48 -2.89 -1.43 12.51
N PHE A 49 -2.11 -0.50 11.98
CA PHE A 49 -1.83 -0.40 10.54
C PHE A 49 -1.06 -1.63 10.04
N ALA A 50 -0.08 -2.13 10.80
CA ALA A 50 0.68 -3.33 10.46
C ALA A 50 -0.21 -4.59 10.38
N LEU A 51 -1.01 -4.83 11.42
CA LEU A 51 -1.89 -5.99 11.52
C LEU A 51 -3.04 -5.92 10.52
N ALA A 52 -3.57 -4.73 10.23
CA ALA A 52 -4.59 -4.56 9.20
C ALA A 52 -4.06 -4.98 7.83
N ILE A 53 -2.86 -4.54 7.45
CA ILE A 53 -2.24 -4.95 6.18
C ILE A 53 -1.93 -6.44 6.16
N ALA A 54 -1.35 -7.01 7.22
CA ALA A 54 -1.10 -8.45 7.28
C ALA A 54 -2.38 -9.26 7.09
N THR A 55 -3.46 -8.88 7.79
CA THR A 55 -4.76 -9.55 7.75
C THR A 55 -5.41 -9.44 6.37
N LEU A 56 -5.44 -8.24 5.80
CA LEU A 56 -6.07 -7.98 4.51
C LEU A 56 -5.27 -8.57 3.35
N ALA A 57 -3.94 -8.54 3.42
CA ALA A 57 -3.09 -9.23 2.45
C ALA A 57 -3.29 -10.75 2.51
N GLN A 58 -3.44 -11.33 3.70
CA GLN A 58 -3.77 -12.76 3.86
C GLN A 58 -5.15 -13.09 3.30
N SER A 59 -6.13 -12.20 3.53
CA SER A 59 -7.54 -12.46 3.18
C SER A 59 -7.86 -12.18 1.71
N LEU A 60 -7.28 -11.13 1.13
CA LEU A 60 -7.64 -10.62 -0.20
C LEU A 60 -6.51 -10.75 -1.23
N GLY A 61 -5.30 -11.12 -0.79
CA GLY A 61 -4.11 -11.23 -1.64
C GLY A 61 -4.29 -12.24 -2.78
N HIS A 62 -5.02 -13.33 -2.55
CA HIS A 62 -5.29 -14.32 -3.59
C HIS A 62 -6.28 -13.83 -4.68
N VAL A 63 -7.05 -12.78 -4.40
CA VAL A 63 -8.04 -12.21 -5.33
C VAL A 63 -7.42 -11.09 -6.17
N SER A 64 -6.67 -10.19 -5.54
CA SER A 64 -6.20 -8.93 -6.16
C SER A 64 -4.69 -8.71 -6.12
N GLY A 65 -3.97 -9.43 -5.26
CA GLY A 65 -2.63 -9.09 -4.80
C GLY A 65 -2.61 -8.19 -3.57
N ALA A 66 -3.77 -7.64 -3.15
CA ALA A 66 -3.93 -6.80 -1.97
C ALA A 66 -2.86 -5.69 -1.87
N HIS A 67 -2.77 -4.87 -2.92
CA HIS A 67 -1.82 -3.77 -2.98
C HIS A 67 -2.17 -2.71 -1.93
N LEU A 68 -3.46 -2.36 -1.86
CA LEU A 68 -4.05 -1.45 -0.87
C LEU A 68 -3.29 -0.13 -0.69
N ASN A 69 -2.56 0.29 -1.72
CA ASN A 69 -1.65 1.43 -1.69
C ASN A 69 -1.28 1.85 -3.13
N PRO A 70 -1.50 3.11 -3.52
CA PRO A 70 -1.10 3.61 -4.83
C PRO A 70 0.41 3.50 -5.12
N ALA A 71 1.26 3.69 -4.12
CA ALA A 71 2.72 3.57 -4.26
C ALA A 71 3.17 2.12 -4.49
N VAL A 72 2.58 1.15 -3.79
CA VAL A 72 2.82 -0.28 -4.03
C VAL A 72 2.32 -0.68 -5.42
N THR A 73 1.13 -0.21 -5.79
CA THR A 73 0.52 -0.50 -7.10
C THR A 73 1.39 0.03 -8.24
N LEU A 74 1.87 1.27 -8.13
CA LEU A 74 2.79 1.86 -9.10
C LEU A 74 4.13 1.11 -9.13
N GLY A 75 4.70 0.78 -7.97
CA GLY A 75 5.92 -0.02 -7.88
C GLY A 75 5.81 -1.35 -8.61
N LEU A 76 4.73 -2.11 -8.39
CA LEU A 76 4.49 -3.38 -9.08
C LEU A 76 4.27 -3.21 -10.60
N MET A 77 3.69 -2.09 -11.03
CA MET A 77 3.62 -1.75 -12.46
C MET A 77 5.02 -1.52 -13.05
N PHE A 78 5.88 -0.75 -12.37
CA PHE A 78 7.26 -0.51 -12.80
C PHE A 78 8.11 -1.79 -12.81
N SER A 79 7.83 -2.71 -11.89
CA SER A 79 8.42 -4.06 -11.87
C SER A 79 7.83 -4.99 -12.95
N CYS A 80 6.94 -4.47 -13.81
CA CYS A 80 6.27 -5.22 -14.87
C CYS A 80 5.56 -6.48 -14.32
N GLN A 81 4.86 -6.33 -13.18
CA GLN A 81 4.03 -7.37 -12.58
C GLN A 81 2.53 -7.17 -12.88
N ILE A 82 2.10 -5.94 -13.14
CA ILE A 82 0.72 -5.60 -13.52
C ILE A 82 0.67 -4.74 -14.79
N SER A 83 -0.49 -4.71 -15.45
CA SER A 83 -0.76 -3.81 -16.58
C SER A 83 -0.96 -2.36 -16.10
N ALA A 84 -0.74 -1.40 -17.01
CA ALA A 84 -0.97 0.01 -16.71
C ALA A 84 -2.46 0.30 -16.40
N VAL A 85 -3.39 -0.39 -17.06
CA VAL A 85 -4.81 -0.21 -16.79
C VAL A 85 -5.25 -0.82 -15.47
N ARG A 86 -4.70 -1.98 -15.08
CA ARG A 86 -4.91 -2.50 -13.73
C ARG A 86 -4.39 -1.53 -12.68
N CYS A 87 -3.20 -0.94 -12.90
CA CYS A 87 -2.64 0.08 -12.01
C CYS A 87 -3.61 1.24 -11.80
N VAL A 88 -4.13 1.83 -12.88
CA VAL A 88 -5.07 2.96 -12.80
C VAL A 88 -6.36 2.55 -12.08
N CYS A 89 -7.00 1.44 -12.46
CA CYS A 89 -8.24 1.00 -11.84
C CYS A 89 -8.07 0.67 -10.34
N TYR A 90 -6.95 0.09 -9.95
CA TYR A 90 -6.63 -0.18 -8.55
C TYR A 90 -6.46 1.11 -7.75
N ILE A 91 -5.69 2.08 -8.26
CA ILE A 91 -5.49 3.38 -7.58
C ILE A 91 -6.84 4.08 -7.36
N LEU A 92 -7.71 4.10 -8.37
CA LEU A 92 -9.04 4.69 -8.24
C LEU A 92 -9.89 3.96 -7.19
N ALA A 93 -9.91 2.62 -7.21
CA ALA A 93 -10.62 1.82 -6.21
C ALA A 93 -10.11 2.07 -4.79
N GLN A 94 -8.79 2.15 -4.62
CA GLN A 94 -8.15 2.47 -3.34
C GLN A 94 -8.54 3.88 -2.86
N MET A 95 -8.48 4.89 -3.72
CA MET A 95 -8.89 6.25 -3.35
C MET A 95 -10.35 6.31 -2.89
N VAL A 96 -11.27 5.67 -3.63
CA VAL A 96 -12.69 5.63 -3.28
C VAL A 96 -12.90 4.87 -1.95
N GLY A 97 -12.19 3.76 -1.73
CA GLY A 97 -12.25 3.00 -0.48
C GLY A 97 -11.78 3.82 0.72
N ALA A 98 -10.66 4.54 0.59
CA ALA A 98 -10.11 5.38 1.64
C ALA A 98 -11.03 6.55 2.01
N VAL A 99 -11.63 7.22 1.00
CA VAL A 99 -12.61 8.29 1.23
C VAL A 99 -13.85 7.73 1.92
N THR A 100 -14.38 6.59 1.45
CA THR A 100 -15.57 5.95 2.03
C THR A 100 -15.36 5.61 3.50
N ALA A 101 -14.22 5.00 3.85
CA ALA A 101 -13.87 4.71 5.23
C ALA A 101 -13.74 5.97 6.08
N SER A 102 -13.16 7.03 5.52
CA SER A 102 -13.00 8.32 6.21
C SER A 102 -14.35 8.98 6.50
N VAL A 103 -15.31 8.90 5.57
CA VAL A 103 -16.71 9.35 5.78
C VAL A 103 -17.36 8.55 6.91
N ILE A 104 -17.23 7.22 6.88
CA ILE A 104 -17.79 6.33 7.90
C ILE A 104 -17.23 6.66 9.29
N VAL A 105 -15.91 6.81 9.42
CA VAL A 105 -15.29 7.16 10.72
C VAL A 105 -15.76 8.52 11.21
N ASN A 106 -15.83 9.51 10.31
CA ASN A 106 -16.29 10.85 10.65
C ASN A 106 -17.77 10.89 11.05
N SER A 107 -18.62 9.97 10.59
CA SER A 107 -20.05 10.00 10.89
C SER A 107 -20.38 9.59 12.33
N TYR A 108 -19.65 8.63 12.91
CA TYR A 108 -19.87 8.21 14.30
C TYR A 108 -18.96 8.90 15.32
N LYS A 109 -17.94 9.63 14.86
CA LYS A 109 -17.06 10.49 15.68
C LYS A 109 -16.83 11.85 15.00
N PRO A 110 -17.88 12.66 14.80
CA PRO A 110 -17.74 13.97 14.16
C PRO A 110 -16.89 14.92 15.01
N GLY A 111 -16.08 15.74 14.35
CA GLY A 111 -15.24 16.77 15.00
C GLY A 111 -13.89 16.27 15.52
N GLU A 112 -13.69 14.96 15.61
CA GLU A 112 -12.41 14.36 16.00
C GLU A 112 -11.35 14.46 14.90
N ALA A 113 -10.08 14.46 15.29
CA ALA A 113 -8.98 14.41 14.32
C ALA A 113 -8.88 13.01 13.70
N LEU A 114 -9.23 12.88 12.41
CA LEU A 114 -9.18 11.61 11.67
C LEU A 114 -7.76 11.12 11.37
N GLY A 115 -6.72 11.62 12.04
CA GLY A 115 -5.34 11.22 11.77
C GLY A 115 -4.85 11.62 10.37
N VAL A 116 -5.22 12.81 9.91
CA VAL A 116 -4.66 13.43 8.69
C VAL A 116 -3.14 13.55 8.87
N ASN A 117 -2.39 13.04 7.89
CA ASN A 117 -0.93 13.16 7.89
C ASN A 117 -0.51 14.63 7.83
N GLN A 118 0.41 15.03 8.72
CA GLN A 118 0.96 16.37 8.79
C GLN A 118 2.46 16.33 9.05
N LEU A 119 3.18 17.30 8.49
CA LEU A 119 4.61 17.44 8.69
C LEU A 119 4.90 18.17 10.00
N ASN A 120 5.58 17.48 10.91
CA ASN A 120 6.16 18.02 12.14
C ASN A 120 7.66 18.34 11.98
N VAL A 121 8.16 18.21 10.76
CA VAL A 121 9.54 18.52 10.33
C VAL A 121 9.51 19.37 9.07
N GLY A 122 10.66 19.91 8.67
CA GLY A 122 10.79 20.62 7.40
C GLY A 122 10.40 19.74 6.20
N VAL A 123 9.83 20.36 5.16
CA VAL A 123 9.31 19.68 3.96
C VAL A 123 10.30 18.70 3.33
N GLY A 124 11.57 19.09 3.20
CA GLY A 124 12.61 18.21 2.64
C GLY A 124 12.89 16.98 3.51
N ALA A 125 12.92 17.14 4.84
CA ALA A 125 13.09 16.02 5.76
C ALA A 125 11.88 15.08 5.74
N GLY A 126 10.67 15.64 5.72
CA GLY A 126 9.44 14.87 5.58
C GLY A 126 9.40 14.04 4.29
N PHE A 127 9.82 14.65 3.17
CA PHE A 127 9.95 13.94 1.89
C PHE A 127 10.92 12.76 1.98
N ILE A 128 12.11 12.97 2.55
CA ILE A 128 13.12 11.91 2.69
C ILE A 128 12.60 10.75 3.56
N ILE A 129 11.94 11.06 4.67
CA ILE A 129 11.37 10.06 5.58
C ILE A 129 10.30 9.23 4.85
N GLU A 130 9.34 9.89 4.20
CA GLU A 130 8.28 9.21 3.43
C GLU A 130 8.84 8.37 2.27
N PHE A 131 9.87 8.88 1.59
CA PHE A 131 10.54 8.18 0.51
C PHE A 131 11.16 6.87 0.99
N PHE A 132 12.00 6.90 2.03
CA PHE A 132 12.67 5.69 2.53
C PHE A 132 11.72 4.73 3.23
N ALA A 133 10.74 5.24 3.99
CA ALA A 133 9.71 4.42 4.61
C ALA A 133 8.86 3.68 3.57
N THR A 134 8.60 4.29 2.41
CA THR A 134 7.89 3.62 1.31
C THR A 134 8.81 2.71 0.50
N LEU A 135 10.06 3.10 0.29
CA LEU A 135 11.05 2.29 -0.42
C LEU A 135 11.22 0.92 0.24
N GLN A 136 11.43 0.87 1.56
CA GLN A 136 11.58 -0.40 2.27
C GLN A 136 10.30 -1.26 2.19
N LEU A 137 9.13 -0.62 2.20
CA LEU A 137 7.84 -1.31 2.07
C LEU A 137 7.69 -1.96 0.71
N VAL A 138 7.88 -1.19 -0.36
CA VAL A 138 7.70 -1.69 -1.73
C VAL A 138 8.78 -2.71 -2.07
N LEU A 139 10.01 -2.53 -1.56
CA LEU A 139 11.07 -3.53 -1.69
C LEU A 139 10.68 -4.85 -1.01
N CYS A 140 10.12 -4.79 0.20
CA CYS A 140 9.60 -5.96 0.89
C CYS A 140 8.51 -6.66 0.06
N VAL A 141 7.52 -5.91 -0.42
CA VAL A 141 6.42 -6.45 -1.26
C VAL A 141 6.99 -7.18 -2.47
N ILE A 142 7.83 -6.53 -3.27
CA ILE A 142 8.41 -7.12 -4.49
C ILE A 142 9.19 -8.39 -4.15
N ALA A 143 10.01 -8.36 -3.10
CA ALA A 143 10.85 -9.49 -2.71
C ALA A 143 10.06 -10.69 -2.20
N VAL A 144 8.92 -10.48 -1.50
CA VAL A 144 8.11 -11.59 -0.97
C VAL A 144 7.08 -12.12 -1.98
N THR A 145 6.76 -11.34 -3.02
CA THR A 145 5.88 -11.77 -4.11
C THR A 145 6.64 -12.30 -5.34
N ASP A 146 7.97 -12.20 -5.36
CA ASP A 146 8.79 -12.76 -6.44
C ASP A 146 8.71 -14.30 -6.45
N GLN A 147 8.17 -14.84 -7.53
CA GLN A 147 8.00 -16.29 -7.72
C GLN A 147 9.32 -17.05 -7.87
N ARG A 148 10.41 -16.34 -8.17
CA ARG A 148 11.77 -16.89 -8.25
C ARG A 148 12.38 -17.12 -6.87
N ARG A 149 11.81 -16.53 -5.82
CA ARG A 149 12.28 -16.69 -4.46
C ARG A 149 11.91 -18.07 -3.91
N SER A 150 12.91 -18.83 -3.47
CA SER A 150 12.73 -20.21 -2.97
C SER A 150 13.39 -20.49 -1.62
N ASP A 151 14.12 -19.53 -1.06
CA ASP A 151 14.94 -19.64 0.14
C ASP A 151 14.11 -19.58 1.44
N VAL A 152 13.14 -18.67 1.52
CA VAL A 152 12.32 -18.44 2.73
C VAL A 152 10.84 -18.65 2.41
N ARG A 153 10.22 -19.64 3.08
CA ARG A 153 8.81 -20.04 2.89
C ARG A 153 7.87 -19.49 3.99
N GLY A 154 8.18 -18.31 4.51
CA GLY A 154 7.39 -17.64 5.56
C GLY A 154 6.08 -17.04 5.06
N SER A 155 5.35 -16.37 5.95
CA SER A 155 4.12 -15.65 5.59
C SER A 155 4.45 -14.31 4.93
N ALA A 156 4.30 -14.23 3.61
CA ALA A 156 4.43 -12.99 2.85
C ALA A 156 3.46 -11.89 3.33
N PRO A 157 2.17 -12.17 3.65
CA PRO A 157 1.27 -11.15 4.19
C PRO A 157 1.76 -10.58 5.52
N LEU A 158 2.25 -11.44 6.41
CA LEU A 158 2.81 -10.99 7.69
C LEU A 158 4.05 -10.12 7.49
N ALA A 159 4.96 -10.52 6.60
CA ALA A 159 6.16 -9.72 6.29
C ALA A 159 5.80 -8.32 5.77
N ILE A 160 4.81 -8.22 4.87
CA ILE A 160 4.33 -6.93 4.34
C ILE A 160 3.71 -6.09 5.46
N GLY A 161 2.85 -6.69 6.30
CA GLY A 161 2.25 -5.97 7.43
C GLY A 161 3.30 -5.47 8.43
N LEU A 162 4.28 -6.29 8.79
CA LEU A 162 5.39 -5.88 9.66
C LEU A 162 6.23 -4.77 9.03
N SER A 163 6.43 -4.78 7.71
CA SER A 163 7.13 -3.70 6.99
C SER A 163 6.34 -2.38 7.01
N VAL A 164 5.00 -2.43 6.96
CA VAL A 164 4.15 -1.25 7.21
C VAL A 164 4.32 -0.73 8.64
N GLY A 165 4.36 -1.63 9.62
CA GLY A 165 4.63 -1.29 11.02
C GLY A 165 5.99 -0.64 11.23
N LEU A 166 7.03 -1.15 10.58
CA LEU A 166 8.38 -0.58 10.59
C LEU A 166 8.37 0.86 10.06
N GLY A 167 7.67 1.11 8.95
CA GLY A 167 7.48 2.46 8.42
C GLY A 167 6.77 3.39 9.41
N HIS A 168 5.76 2.89 10.13
CA HIS A 168 5.07 3.67 11.16
C HIS A 168 5.98 3.99 12.35
N PHE A 169 6.72 3.01 12.87
CA PHE A 169 7.68 3.25 13.95
C PHE A 169 8.73 4.29 13.58
N ALA A 170 9.15 4.36 12.32
CA ALA A 170 10.14 5.33 11.86
C ALA A 170 9.56 6.72 11.58
N ALA A 171 8.34 6.81 11.04
CA ALA A 171 7.83 8.05 10.44
C ALA A 171 6.70 8.75 11.21
N ILE A 172 6.02 8.06 12.13
CA ILE A 172 4.77 8.57 12.72
C ILE A 172 4.95 9.93 13.43
N SER A 173 6.02 10.12 14.21
CA SER A 173 6.26 11.36 14.94
C SER A 173 6.64 12.54 14.04
N PHE A 174 7.12 12.27 12.82
CA PHE A 174 7.61 13.29 11.89
C PHE A 174 6.59 13.69 10.84
N THR A 175 5.83 12.73 10.31
CA THR A 175 4.93 12.94 9.17
C THR A 175 3.53 12.35 9.37
N GLY A 176 3.29 11.68 10.51
CA GLY A 176 2.12 10.83 10.74
C GLY A 176 2.18 9.48 10.02
N CYS A 177 3.31 9.17 9.36
CA CYS A 177 3.50 8.03 8.46
C CYS A 177 2.43 7.96 7.36
N GLY A 178 2.71 8.61 6.23
CA GLY A 178 1.88 8.56 5.05
C GLY A 178 2.00 7.20 4.37
N ILE A 179 3.16 6.95 3.76
CA ILE A 179 3.62 5.76 2.98
C ILE A 179 2.64 5.21 1.92
N ASN A 180 1.45 5.80 1.84
CA ASN A 180 0.30 5.37 1.08
C ASN A 180 -0.53 6.62 0.72
N PRO A 181 -0.48 7.06 -0.55
CA PRO A 181 -1.16 8.29 -0.97
C PRO A 181 -2.68 8.27 -0.71
N ALA A 182 -3.34 7.12 -0.86
CA ALA A 182 -4.78 7.03 -0.63
C ALA A 182 -5.14 7.10 0.87
N ARG A 183 -4.29 6.54 1.76
CA ARG A 183 -4.41 6.68 3.23
C ARG A 183 -4.31 8.13 3.67
N SER A 184 -3.42 8.90 3.04
CA SER A 184 -3.28 10.33 3.35
C SER A 184 -4.45 11.13 2.78
N PHE A 185 -4.87 10.82 1.54
CA PHE A 185 -5.93 11.54 0.83
C PHE A 185 -7.31 11.44 1.48
N GLY A 186 -7.74 10.24 1.88
CA GLY A 186 -9.08 10.00 2.43
C GLY A 186 -9.49 10.98 3.54
N PRO A 187 -8.79 10.99 4.70
CA PRO A 187 -9.14 11.87 5.82
C PRO A 187 -8.84 13.34 5.51
N ALA A 188 -7.82 13.64 4.69
CA ALA A 188 -7.49 15.01 4.29
C ALA A 188 -8.63 15.66 3.49
N LEU A 189 -9.26 14.89 2.60
CA LEU A 189 -10.42 15.33 1.83
C LEU A 189 -11.62 15.62 2.73
N ILE A 190 -11.93 14.71 3.66
CA ILE A 190 -13.08 14.86 4.57
C ILE A 190 -12.90 16.03 5.54
N GLN A 191 -11.68 16.30 6.01
CA GLN A 191 -11.41 17.39 6.94
C GLN A 191 -10.98 18.71 6.25
N GLY A 192 -10.85 18.74 4.93
CA GLY A 192 -10.35 19.92 4.19
C GLY A 192 -8.90 20.30 4.52
N LYS A 193 -8.08 19.37 5.00
CA LYS A 193 -6.70 19.61 5.47
C LYS A 193 -5.67 19.14 4.44
N MET A 194 -5.31 20.03 3.50
CA MET A 194 -4.44 19.71 2.34
C MET A 194 -3.04 20.35 2.38
N LYS A 195 -2.64 20.92 3.51
CA LYS A 195 -1.31 21.54 3.65
C LYS A 195 -0.21 20.49 3.41
N ASP A 196 0.76 20.83 2.56
CA ASP A 196 1.90 19.97 2.17
C ASP A 196 1.51 18.58 1.63
N HIS A 197 0.24 18.41 1.22
CA HIS A 197 -0.32 17.11 0.88
C HIS A 197 0.40 16.42 -0.28
N TRP A 198 0.98 17.19 -1.19
CA TRP A 198 1.77 16.69 -2.32
C TRP A 198 2.96 15.82 -1.87
N VAL A 199 3.51 16.03 -0.67
CA VAL A 199 4.62 15.20 -0.14
C VAL A 199 4.16 13.75 0.02
N TYR A 200 2.94 13.54 0.53
CA TYR A 200 2.34 12.22 0.73
C TYR A 200 1.92 11.52 -0.57
N TRP A 201 1.99 12.23 -1.70
CA TRP A 201 1.89 11.63 -3.02
C TRP A 201 3.28 11.38 -3.60
N LEU A 202 4.07 12.44 -3.77
CA LEU A 202 5.30 12.37 -4.54
C LEU A 202 6.36 11.51 -3.85
N ALA A 203 6.57 11.64 -2.54
CA ALA A 203 7.60 10.88 -1.85
C ALA A 203 7.30 9.36 -1.84
N PRO A 204 6.08 8.90 -1.47
CA PRO A 204 5.76 7.47 -1.56
C PRO A 204 5.82 6.91 -2.99
N LEU A 205 5.30 7.62 -3.99
CA LEU A 205 5.35 7.17 -5.38
C LEU A 205 6.81 7.04 -5.87
N CYS A 206 7.68 8.01 -5.57
CA CYS A 206 9.10 7.94 -5.88
C CYS A 206 9.80 6.80 -5.14
N GLY A 207 9.51 6.60 -3.85
CA GLY A 207 10.07 5.50 -3.06
C GLY A 207 9.68 4.13 -3.63
N GLY A 208 8.42 3.97 -4.03
CA GLY A 208 7.93 2.75 -4.67
C GLY A 208 8.57 2.47 -6.03
N MET A 209 8.70 3.48 -6.89
CA MET A 209 9.40 3.34 -8.17
C MET A 209 10.88 2.98 -7.96
N ALA A 210 11.56 3.66 -7.03
CA ALA A 210 12.95 3.39 -6.71
C ALA A 210 13.16 1.95 -6.21
N ALA A 211 12.29 1.46 -5.33
CA ALA A 211 12.33 0.08 -4.85
C ALA A 211 12.26 -0.94 -6.01
N SER A 212 11.35 -0.73 -6.96
CA SER A 212 11.23 -1.60 -8.15
C SER A 212 12.48 -1.59 -9.01
N LEU A 213 13.05 -0.41 -9.27
CA LEU A 213 14.26 -0.28 -10.08
C LEU A 213 15.47 -0.92 -9.39
N ILE A 214 15.63 -0.68 -8.09
CA ILE A 214 16.71 -1.28 -7.30
C ILE A 214 16.59 -2.81 -7.31
N TYR A 215 15.39 -3.35 -7.09
CA TYR A 215 15.19 -4.79 -7.07
C TYR A 215 15.45 -5.43 -8.43
N ASP A 216 14.84 -4.92 -9.49
CA ASP A 216 14.84 -5.56 -10.82
C ASP A 216 16.11 -5.32 -11.65
N PHE A 217 16.97 -4.38 -11.26
CA PHE A 217 18.21 -4.07 -11.99
C PHE A 217 19.48 -4.18 -11.15
N MET A 218 19.42 -4.11 -9.82
CA MET A 218 20.61 -4.18 -8.96
C MET A 218 20.63 -5.42 -8.07
N ILE A 219 19.55 -5.71 -7.33
CA ILE A 219 19.55 -6.76 -6.31
C ILE A 219 19.27 -8.14 -6.91
N PHE A 220 18.20 -8.28 -7.69
CA PHE A 220 17.80 -9.55 -8.27
C PHE A 220 17.32 -9.42 -9.72
N PRO A 221 18.27 -9.13 -10.65
CA PRO A 221 17.94 -8.69 -12.00
C PRO A 221 17.02 -9.63 -12.77
N GLN A 222 16.07 -9.06 -13.50
CA GLN A 222 15.21 -9.83 -14.41
C GLN A 222 15.77 -9.79 -15.84
N ALA A 223 16.13 -10.95 -16.39
CA ALA A 223 16.53 -11.11 -17.79
C ALA A 223 15.32 -11.06 -18.76
N ARG A 224 14.50 -10.01 -18.66
CA ARG A 224 13.35 -9.77 -19.54
C ARG A 224 13.72 -8.80 -20.66
N ASN A 225 13.54 -9.22 -21.91
CA ASN A 225 13.71 -8.33 -23.06
C ASN A 225 12.63 -7.23 -23.10
N LEU A 226 12.89 -6.13 -23.81
CA LEU A 226 11.97 -4.98 -23.88
C LEU A 226 10.55 -5.35 -24.37
N ARG A 227 10.46 -6.30 -25.32
CA ARG A 227 9.17 -6.77 -25.84
C ARG A 227 8.32 -7.45 -24.77
N SER A 228 8.92 -8.28 -23.92
CA SER A 228 8.20 -8.93 -22.81
C SER A 228 7.71 -7.91 -21.78
N ARG A 229 8.54 -6.92 -21.40
CA ARG A 229 8.14 -5.82 -20.51
C ARG A 229 6.97 -5.02 -21.09
N ALA A 230 7.05 -4.62 -22.35
CA ALA A 230 5.98 -3.92 -23.05
C ALA A 230 4.68 -4.76 -23.13
N SER A 231 4.80 -6.08 -23.33
CA SER A 231 3.64 -6.97 -23.38
C SER A 231 2.87 -7.00 -22.07
N VAL A 232 3.56 -7.04 -20.92
CA VAL A 232 2.91 -7.03 -19.60
C VAL A 232 2.21 -5.70 -19.34
N LEU A 233 2.88 -4.58 -19.63
CA LEU A 233 2.31 -3.25 -19.41
C LEU A 233 1.02 -3.01 -20.23
N LEU A 234 0.97 -3.54 -21.47
CA LEU A 234 -0.16 -3.34 -22.38
C LEU A 234 -1.29 -4.35 -22.21
N ASN A 235 -0.95 -5.62 -21.95
CA ASN A 235 -1.92 -6.72 -22.00
C ASN A 235 -2.17 -7.40 -20.65
N GLY A 236 -1.38 -7.06 -19.62
CA GLY A 236 -1.28 -7.85 -18.40
C GLY A 236 -0.34 -9.03 -18.59
N GLY A 237 0.26 -9.52 -17.50
CA GLY A 237 1.08 -10.73 -17.55
C GLY A 237 0.22 -11.96 -17.88
N ASN A 238 0.76 -12.89 -18.68
CA ASN A 238 0.13 -14.19 -18.96
C ASN A 238 0.03 -15.13 -17.74
N LEU A 239 0.45 -14.69 -16.57
CA LEU A 239 0.28 -15.43 -15.33
C LEU A 239 -0.76 -14.71 -14.49
N PHE A 240 -1.80 -15.46 -14.13
CA PHE A 240 -2.60 -15.26 -12.93
C PHE A 240 -1.82 -14.47 -11.88
N CYS A 241 -2.36 -13.30 -11.54
CA CYS A 241 -2.34 -12.64 -10.24
C CYS A 241 -1.01 -12.75 -9.46
N VAL A 242 -0.46 -11.62 -9.04
CA VAL A 242 0.50 -11.54 -7.92
C VAL A 242 -0.21 -12.14 -6.70
N THR A 243 -0.26 -13.46 -6.64
CA THR A 243 -1.00 -14.23 -5.67
C THR A 243 0.01 -14.46 -4.60
N ILE A 244 -0.20 -13.83 -3.45
CA ILE A 244 0.56 -14.18 -2.27
C ILE A 244 0.29 -15.67 -2.02
N LYS A 245 1.31 -16.52 -2.21
CA LYS A 245 1.17 -17.96 -1.99
C LYS A 245 0.68 -18.18 -0.57
N SER A 246 -0.54 -18.66 -0.41
CA SER A 246 -0.90 -19.39 0.82
C SER A 246 0.04 -20.59 0.88
N THR A 247 0.72 -20.79 2.01
CA THR A 247 1.50 -22.01 2.26
C THR A 247 0.64 -23.23 1.88
N PRO A 248 1.19 -24.23 1.17
CA PRO A 248 0.47 -25.47 0.98
C PRO A 248 0.18 -26.06 2.36
N ALA A 249 -1.04 -26.56 2.56
CA ALA A 249 -1.32 -27.41 3.71
C ALA A 249 -0.29 -28.54 3.71
N ALA A 250 0.38 -28.75 4.84
CA ALA A 250 1.17 -29.94 5.03
C ALA A 250 0.19 -31.11 5.14
N ASP A 251 0.27 -32.02 4.17
CA ASP A 251 -0.32 -33.36 4.27
C ASP A 251 0.42 -34.20 5.33
#